data_AF-A0A9E5VZ31-F1
#
_entry.id   AF-A0A9E5VZ31-F1
#
_cell.length_a   1.000
_cell.length_b   1.000
_cell.length_c   1.000
_cell.angle_alpha   90.00
_cell.angle_beta   90.00
_cell.angle_gamma   90.00
#
_symmetry.space_group_name_H-M   'P 1'
#
loop_
_entity.id
_entity.type
_entity.pdbx_description
1 polymer ?
#
loop_
_entity_poly.entity_id
_entity_poly.type
_entity_poly.pdbx_seq_one_letter_code
_entity_poly.pdbx_strand_id
1 'polypeptide(L)' 'MLLFAMGNKTIINITTGEKLGFLKYCDLKINENEGKIEALMLPKGRLNAFFSHQDEYIEIPWSAIRKIGTDTILVEL' A
#
# COMPACT_ATOMS: atom_id res chain seq x y z
N MET A 1 16.73 -7.07 0.45
CA MET A 1 16.06 -6.29 -0.63
C MET A 1 15.77 -4.91 -0.07
N LEU A 2 16.18 -3.84 -0.75
CA LEU A 2 15.99 -2.45 -0.28
C LEU A 2 14.64 -1.92 -0.76
N LEU A 3 13.96 -1.11 0.07
CA LEU A 3 12.67 -0.50 -0.27
C LEU A 3 12.75 0.31 -1.58
N PHE A 4 13.87 1.02 -1.79
CA PHE A 4 14.15 1.77 -3.02
C PHE A 4 14.15 0.90 -4.28
N ALA A 5 14.66 -0.34 -4.18
CA ALA A 5 14.65 -1.29 -5.29
C ALA A 5 13.25 -1.84 -5.60
N MET A 6 12.26 -1.58 -4.74
CA MET A 6 10.87 -2.03 -4.88
C MET A 6 9.92 -0.92 -5.34
N GLY A 7 10.39 0.31 -5.55
CA GLY A 7 9.53 1.47 -5.77
C GLY A 7 8.54 1.34 -6.94
N ASN A 8 8.92 0.61 -7.99
CA ASN A 8 8.06 0.42 -9.17
C ASN A 8 7.05 -0.73 -9.02
N LYS A 9 7.03 -1.45 -7.89
CA LYS A 9 6.09 -2.54 -7.68
C LYS A 9 4.67 -2.01 -7.54
N THR A 10 3.74 -2.70 -8.21
CA THR A 10 2.31 -2.41 -8.16
C THR A 10 1.63 -3.20 -7.04
N ILE A 11 0.73 -2.60 -6.29
CA ILE A 11 -0.06 -3.28 -5.25
C ILE A 11 -1.42 -3.68 -5.84
N ILE A 12 -1.77 -4.96 -5.77
CA ILE A 12 -2.99 -5.53 -6.35
C ILE A 12 -3.76 -6.29 -5.25
N ASN A 13 -5.06 -6.00 -5.12
CA ASN A 13 -5.96 -6.82 -4.29
C ASN A 13 -6.32 -8.11 -5.05
N ILE A 14 -6.04 -9.26 -4.47
CA ILE A 14 -6.33 -10.57 -5.09
C ILE A 14 -7.83 -10.91 -5.07
N THR A 15 -8.59 -10.36 -4.14
CA THR A 15 -10.04 -10.59 -4.00
C THR A 15 -10.81 -9.86 -5.09
N THR A 16 -10.45 -8.59 -5.36
CA THR A 16 -11.15 -7.75 -6.36
C THR A 16 -10.45 -7.71 -7.71
N GLY A 17 -9.17 -8.08 -7.78
CA GLY A 17 -8.31 -7.91 -8.95
C GLY A 17 -7.89 -6.45 -9.20
N GLU A 18 -8.26 -5.52 -8.34
CA GLU A 18 -8.01 -4.10 -8.54
C GLU A 18 -6.56 -3.73 -8.26
N LYS A 19 -6.03 -2.84 -9.11
CA LYS A 19 -4.78 -2.15 -8.84
C LYS A 19 -5.04 -1.04 -7.82
N LEU A 20 -4.51 -1.21 -6.62
CA LEU A 20 -4.63 -0.22 -5.56
C LEU A 20 -3.68 0.97 -5.81
N GLY A 21 -2.43 0.70 -6.19
CA GLY A 21 -1.44 1.76 -6.40
C GLY A 21 -0.02 1.24 -6.61
N PHE A 22 0.97 2.10 -6.38
CA PHE A 22 2.39 1.74 -6.44
C PHE A 22 3.04 1.90 -5.08
N LEU A 23 3.97 0.99 -4.74
CA LEU A 23 4.66 1.02 -3.45
C LEU A 23 5.42 2.34 -3.20
N LYS A 24 6.00 2.96 -4.23
CA LYS A 24 6.72 4.25 -4.10
C LYS A 24 5.89 5.41 -3.57
N TYR A 25 4.56 5.29 -3.58
CA TYR A 25 3.67 6.31 -3.05
C TYR A 25 3.15 5.95 -1.65
N CYS A 26 3.52 4.79 -1.11
CA CYS A 26 3.09 4.36 0.22
C CYS A 26 4.02 4.90 1.30
N ASP A 27 3.42 5.32 2.41
CA ASP A 27 4.11 5.49 3.68
C ASP A 27 4.04 4.19 4.51
N LEU A 28 4.83 4.13 5.59
CA LEU A 28 4.83 3.00 6.53
C LEU A 28 4.25 3.45 7.87
N LYS A 29 3.25 2.71 8.36
CA LYS A 29 2.81 2.80 9.75
C LYS A 29 3.65 1.85 10.59
N ILE A 30 4.36 2.38 11.58
CA ILE A 30 5.31 1.63 12.41
C ILE A 30 4.85 1.68 13.85
N ASN A 31 4.85 0.53 14.52
CA ASN A 31 4.73 0.47 15.97
C ASN A 31 6.04 0.95 16.60
N GLU A 32 6.04 2.12 17.22
CA GLU A 32 7.26 2.74 17.77
C GLU A 32 7.86 1.95 18.94
N ASN A 33 7.05 1.19 19.69
CA ASN A 33 7.52 0.40 20.83
C ASN A 33 8.21 -0.89 20.39
N GLU A 34 7.70 -1.53 19.33
CA GLU A 34 8.20 -2.83 18.85
C GLU A 34 9.12 -2.72 17.62
N GLY A 35 9.16 -1.56 16.96
CA GLY A 35 9.88 -1.34 15.70
C GLY A 35 9.32 -2.15 14.53
N LYS A 36 8.07 -2.63 14.61
CA LYS A 36 7.42 -3.45 13.58
C LYS A 36 6.58 -2.61 12.63
N ILE A 37 6.55 -3.00 11.36
CA ILE A 37 5.66 -2.40 10.37
C ILE A 37 4.25 -2.97 10.60
N GLU A 38 3.29 -2.09 10.85
CA GLU A 38 1.88 -2.45 11.04
C GLU A 38 1.11 -2.41 9.72
N ALA A 39 1.37 -1.42 8.87
CA ALA A 39 0.66 -1.25 7.61
C ALA A 39 1.44 -0.42 6.57
N LEU A 40 1.10 -0.61 5.29
CA LEU A 40 1.38 0.33 4.21
C LEU A 40 0.23 1.33 4.12
N MET A 41 0.54 2.61 4.10
CA MET A 41 -0.44 3.70 3.96
C MET A 41 -0.39 4.21 2.53
N LEU A 42 -1.36 3.81 1.70
CA LEU A 42 -1.41 4.20 0.29
C LEU A 42 -2.36 5.40 0.11
N PRO A 43 -1.90 6.58 -0.35
CA PRO A 43 -2.78 7.72 -0.60
C PRO A 43 -3.76 7.40 -1.74
N LYS A 44 -5.06 7.65 -1.55
CA LYS A 44 -6.01 7.67 -2.67
C LYS A 44 -5.68 8.84 -3.58
N GLY A 45 -5.30 8.53 -4.82
CA GLY A 45 -5.05 9.54 -5.84
C GLY A 45 -6.31 10.38 -6.11
N ARG A 46 -6.12 11.71 -6.15
CA ARG A 46 -7.11 12.76 -6.50
C ARG A 46 -7.61 12.68 -7.95
N LEU A 47 -8.09 11.53 -8.44
CA LEU A 47 -8.70 11.44 -9.77
C LEU A 47 -10.19 11.84 -9.79
N ASN A 48 -10.86 11.93 -8.64
CA ASN A 48 -12.24 12.40 -8.50
C ASN A 48 -12.33 13.64 -7.58
N ALA A 49 -11.59 14.69 -7.94
CA ALA A 49 -11.41 15.91 -7.15
C ALA A 49 -12.64 16.84 -7.08
N PHE A 50 -13.83 16.33 -6.73
CA PHE A 50 -14.99 17.23 -6.50
C PHE A 50 -15.76 17.07 -5.20
N PHE A 51 -15.66 15.97 -4.43
CA PHE A 51 -16.44 15.87 -3.19
C PHE A 51 -15.79 14.98 -2.13
N SER A 52 -14.90 15.55 -1.31
CA SER A 52 -14.83 15.36 0.16
C SER A 52 -13.44 15.76 0.69
N HIS A 53 -13.44 16.53 1.77
CA HIS A 53 -12.25 16.93 2.51
C HIS A 53 -11.84 15.84 3.50
N GLN A 54 -11.00 14.90 3.08
CA GLN A 54 -10.15 14.10 3.97
C GLN A 54 -9.03 13.47 3.16
N ASP A 55 -7.80 13.53 3.67
CA ASP A 55 -6.65 12.80 3.12
C ASP A 55 -6.92 11.30 3.28
N GLU A 56 -7.70 10.71 2.36
CA GLU A 56 -8.06 9.30 2.42
C GLU A 56 -6.85 8.44 2.05
N TYR A 57 -6.29 7.76 3.04
CA TYR A 57 -5.34 6.67 2.81
C TYR A 57 -6.08 5.34 2.82
N ILE A 58 -5.63 4.41 1.97
CA ILE A 58 -5.93 2.99 2.09
C ILE A 58 -4.87 2.41 3.04
N GLU A 59 -5.30 2.02 4.23
CA GLU A 59 -4.46 1.25 5.16
C GLU A 59 -4.44 -0.21 4.70
N ILE A 60 -3.25 -0.70 4.35
CA ILE A 60 -3.01 -2.08 3.97
C ILE A 60 -2.22 -2.73 5.10
N PRO A 61 -2.87 -3.52 5.98
CA PRO A 61 -2.17 -4.19 7.08
C PRO A 61 -1.01 -5.03 6.55
N TRP A 62 0.11 -5.05 7.27
CA TRP A 62 1.26 -5.86 6.87
C TRP A 62 0.90 -7.35 6.79
N SER A 63 -0.04 -7.79 7.62
CA SER A 63 -0.62 -9.15 7.61
C SER A 63 -1.42 -9.48 6.34
N ALA A 64 -1.92 -8.47 5.61
CA ALA A 64 -2.65 -8.65 4.36
C ALA A 64 -1.73 -8.93 3.16
N ILE A 65 -0.41 -8.74 3.29
CA ILE A 65 0.54 -9.03 2.22
C ILE A 65 0.70 -10.54 2.06
N ARG A 66 0.22 -11.08 0.95
CA ARG A 66 0.30 -12.51 0.63
C ARG A 66 1.57 -12.88 -0.11
N LYS A 67 2.02 -12.02 -1.03
CA LYS A 67 3.21 -12.29 -1.85
C LYS A 67 3.85 -11.00 -2.34
N ILE A 68 5.18 -10.94 -2.25
CA ILE A 68 6.00 -9.90 -2.88
C ILE A 68 6.70 -10.54 -4.08
N GLY A 69 6.19 -10.26 -5.28
CA GLY A 69 6.76 -10.71 -6.55
C GLY A 69 7.79 -9.74 -7.11
N THR A 70 8.22 -9.98 -8.36
CA THR A 70 9.22 -9.15 -9.06
C THR A 70 8.71 -7.75 -9.36
N ASP A 71 7.45 -7.61 -9.77
CA ASP A 71 6.86 -6.30 -10.14
C ASP A 71 5.56 -5.98 -9.40
N THR A 72 5.12 -6.89 -8.52
CA THR A 72 3.79 -6.83 -7.91
C THR A 72 3.84 -7.25 -6.45
N ILE A 73 3.03 -6.59 -5.63
CA ILE A 73 2.71 -6.98 -4.25
C ILE A 73 1.24 -7.38 -4.26
N LEU A 74 0.98 -8.64 -3.94
CA LEU A 74 -0.35 -9.20 -3.84
C LEU A 74 -0.82 -9.07 -2.40
N VAL A 75 -1.97 -8.42 -2.22
CA VAL A 75 -2.61 -8.22 -0.93
C VAL A 75 -4.01 -8.82 -0.95
N GLU A 76 -4.48 -9.26 0.21
CA GLU A 76 -5.84 -9.71 0.41
C GLU A 76 -6.48 -8.80 1.46
N LEU A 77 -7.23 -7.80 0.97
CA LEU A 77 -8.02 -6.87 1.77
C LEU A 77 -9.50 -7.26 1.74
#